data_AF-A0A0D2RC95-F1
#
_entry.id   AF-A0A0D2RC95-F1
#
_cell.length_a   1.000
_cell.length_b   1.000
_cell.length_c   1.000
_cell.angle_alpha   90.00
_cell.angle_beta   90.00
_cell.angle_gamma   90.00
#
_symmetry.space_group_name_H-M   'P 1'
#
loop_
_entity.id
_entity.type
_entity.pdbx_description
1 polymer ?
#
loop_
_entity_poly.entity_id
_entity_poly.type
_entity_poly.pdbx_seq_one_letter_code
_entity_poly.pdbx_strand_id
1 'polypeptide(L)'
;MGKNMLNYSAKALCVGEGSMSAVMALKDLGFFDVHGVYRHPFFSLKHKKFIYELDYEDKSYDFVLSRDLDKVSVPALLVLEIERVLKPGGIGAILIGPTGSDPTSLIRSATPVSSLLKASIVVYVDHLNELTLVVFEKKLENVTYFEQYRLPADCPSMTNNKAIMNHIEPLMEVKPMEFEENVAYLPEFVNVSSKQRLVYIDIGASEHMNSNVSSWFFPSYPLDQKAFDVYFVDHNISVMLSYIKRPGINFVYYPGLAENRATSSSTNRDSDPFLEDEGFDFQLWFKDTVQYADYVVLKMNAGDVELQLLSDLFESGIICFIDELFLHCSDRTESGQAVKGGDCVSLFKSLRRAGVYVHQWWGA
;
A
#
# COMPACT_ATOMS: atom_id res chain seq x y z
N MET A 1 -17.69 9.18 21.74
CA MET A 1 -17.35 7.79 21.39
C MET A 1 -16.00 7.84 20.69
N GLY A 2 -14.93 7.30 21.28
CA GLY A 2 -13.56 7.51 20.78
C GLY A 2 -13.30 6.78 19.47
N LYS A 3 -12.67 7.44 18.50
CA LYS A 3 -12.39 6.87 17.16
C LYS A 3 -11.24 5.84 17.11
N ASN A 4 -10.71 5.37 18.25
CA ASN A 4 -9.61 4.39 18.34
C ASN A 4 -8.50 4.55 17.29
N MET A 5 -8.03 5.78 17.07
CA MET A 5 -7.10 6.10 15.97
C MET A 5 -5.64 5.77 16.32
N LEU A 6 -5.31 5.66 17.60
CA LEU A 6 -3.94 5.46 18.10
C LEU A 6 -3.84 4.16 18.92
N ASN A 7 -2.66 3.53 18.85
CA ASN A 7 -2.28 2.40 19.69
C ASN A 7 -1.15 2.85 20.63
N TYR A 8 -1.15 2.38 21.88
CA TYR A 8 -0.11 2.67 22.87
C TYR A 8 1.28 2.15 22.48
N SER A 9 1.36 1.19 21.55
CA SER A 9 2.63 0.74 20.98
C SER A 9 3.15 1.62 19.84
N ALA A 10 2.41 2.67 19.44
CA ALA A 10 2.80 3.53 18.32
C ALA A 10 4.02 4.37 18.70
N LYS A 11 4.99 4.42 17.79
CA LYS A 11 6.14 5.31 17.91
C LYS A 11 5.71 6.74 17.62
N ALA A 12 5.78 7.60 18.64
CA ALA A 12 5.20 8.92 18.65
C ALA A 12 6.27 10.04 18.67
N LEU A 13 6.04 11.11 17.92
CA LEU A 13 6.86 12.32 17.92
C LEU A 13 6.02 13.55 18.30
N CYS A 14 6.48 14.31 19.29
CA CYS A 14 5.92 15.61 19.62
C CYS A 14 6.86 16.72 19.08
N VAL A 15 6.35 17.56 18.18
CA VAL A 15 7.13 18.59 17.50
C VAL A 15 6.73 19.99 17.98
N GLY A 16 7.71 20.76 18.43
CA GLY A 16 7.58 22.17 18.78
C GLY A 16 7.62 22.47 20.28
N GLU A 17 7.19 23.67 20.62
CA GLU A 17 7.08 24.17 21.97
C GLU A 17 6.09 23.34 22.79
N GLY A 18 6.51 22.94 23.99
CA GLY A 18 5.73 22.05 24.85
C GLY A 18 5.81 20.57 24.48
N SER A 19 6.66 20.19 23.50
CA SER A 19 6.91 18.79 23.14
C SER A 19 7.28 17.92 24.33
N MET A 20 8.10 18.42 25.26
CA MET A 20 8.50 17.64 26.45
C MET A 20 7.32 17.35 27.39
N SER A 21 6.40 18.31 27.56
CA SER A 21 5.18 18.12 28.35
C SER A 21 4.22 17.15 27.65
N ALA A 22 4.11 17.22 26.33
CA ALA A 22 3.32 16.28 25.54
C ALA A 22 3.89 14.86 25.61
N VAL A 23 5.22 14.70 25.59
CA VAL A 23 5.90 13.42 25.80
C VAL A 23 5.55 12.82 27.16
N MET A 24 5.61 13.62 28.23
CA MET A 24 5.23 13.16 29.58
C MET A 24 3.76 12.71 29.61
N ALA A 25 2.85 13.51 29.06
CA ALA A 25 1.43 13.17 29.02
C ALA A 25 1.14 11.88 28.22
N LEU A 26 1.80 11.67 27.07
CA LEU A 26 1.64 10.44 26.29
C LEU A 26 2.18 9.22 27.05
N LYS A 27 3.29 9.37 27.77
CA LYS A 27 3.83 8.29 28.63
C LYS A 27 2.88 7.94 29.77
N ASP A 28 2.28 8.93 30.41
CA ASP A 28 1.28 8.72 31.46
C ASP A 28 0.01 8.03 30.92
N LEU A 29 -0.33 8.27 29.65
CA LEU A 29 -1.42 7.58 28.96
C LEU A 29 -1.07 6.14 28.53
N GLY A 30 0.19 5.72 28.66
CA GLY A 30 0.65 4.36 28.36
C GLY A 30 1.46 4.19 27.07
N PHE A 31 1.84 5.28 26.39
CA PHE A 31 2.75 5.17 25.24
C PHE A 31 4.20 4.95 25.71
N PHE A 32 4.88 3.98 25.11
CA PHE A 32 6.23 3.60 25.51
C PHE A 32 7.34 4.29 24.69
N ASP A 33 7.15 4.40 23.38
CA ASP A 33 8.13 4.96 22.44
C ASP A 33 7.71 6.37 21.99
N VAL A 34 8.04 7.37 22.81
CA VAL A 34 7.64 8.77 22.59
C VAL A 34 8.86 9.69 22.64
N HIS A 35 9.07 10.43 21.55
CA HIS A 35 10.13 11.41 21.40
C HIS A 35 9.58 12.83 21.30
N GLY A 36 10.36 13.81 21.74
CA GLY A 36 10.03 15.22 21.66
C GLY A 36 11.16 16.01 21.04
N VAL A 37 10.83 16.87 20.08
CA VAL A 37 11.78 17.80 19.47
C VAL A 37 11.25 19.22 19.62
N TYR A 38 12.05 20.07 20.25
CA TYR A 38 11.70 21.48 20.43
C TYR A 38 11.89 22.30 19.15
N ARG A 39 12.84 21.90 18.30
CA ARG A 39 13.16 22.63 17.06
C ARG A 39 12.03 22.46 16.04
N HIS A 40 11.70 23.56 15.38
CA HIS A 40 10.89 23.57 14.16
C HIS A 40 11.76 23.92 12.95
N PRO A 41 11.34 23.58 11.72
CA PRO A 41 11.99 24.05 10.50
C PRO A 41 12.15 25.58 10.52
N PHE A 42 13.32 26.09 10.17
CA PHE A 42 13.57 27.54 10.17
C PHE A 42 14.46 28.00 9.01
N PHE A 43 14.26 29.24 8.59
CA PHE A 43 15.07 29.86 7.54
C PHE A 43 16.36 30.43 8.14
N SER A 44 17.52 29.90 7.76
CA SER A 44 18.80 30.47 8.16
C SER A 44 19.16 31.63 7.25
N LEU A 45 18.93 32.87 7.70
CA LEU A 45 19.32 34.09 6.98
C LEU A 45 20.83 34.12 6.64
N LYS A 46 21.67 33.52 7.49
CA LYS A 46 23.13 33.45 7.30
C LYS A 46 23.54 32.53 6.15
N HIS A 47 22.81 31.43 5.94
CA HIS A 47 23.14 30.45 4.90
C HIS A 47 22.25 30.56 3.66
N LYS A 48 21.24 31.45 3.67
CA LYS A 48 20.17 31.55 2.66
C LYS A 48 19.58 30.19 2.28
N LYS A 49 19.61 29.25 3.23
CA LYS A 49 19.15 27.88 3.07
C LYS A 49 18.15 27.63 4.18
N PHE A 50 17.05 27.02 3.80
CA PHE A 50 16.12 26.48 4.76
C PHE A 50 16.68 25.16 5.29
N ILE A 51 16.65 25.02 6.61
CA ILE A 51 16.88 23.73 7.26
C ILE A 51 15.48 23.20 7.52
N TYR A 52 15.01 22.37 6.59
CA TYR A 52 13.64 21.85 6.55
C TYR A 52 13.47 20.59 7.38
N GLU A 53 14.50 19.77 7.38
CA GLU A 53 14.47 18.42 7.93
C GLU A 53 14.76 18.45 9.43
N LEU A 54 13.86 17.85 10.20
CA LEU A 54 14.17 17.33 11.52
C LEU A 54 15.22 16.22 11.34
N ASP A 55 16.07 16.05 12.36
CA ASP A 55 17.13 15.03 12.38
C ASP A 55 16.54 13.60 12.60
N TYR A 56 15.51 13.25 11.83
CA TYR A 56 14.83 11.96 11.82
C TYR A 56 14.72 11.43 10.39
N GLU A 57 14.79 10.11 10.26
CA GLU A 57 14.62 9.42 8.97
C GLU A 57 13.19 9.58 8.44
N ASP A 58 13.05 9.53 7.12
CA ASP A 58 11.76 9.44 6.44
C ASP A 58 10.97 8.23 6.98
N LYS A 59 9.65 8.35 7.11
CA LYS A 59 8.76 7.24 7.47
C LYS A 59 9.15 6.51 8.78
N SER A 60 9.51 7.26 9.81
CA SER A 60 10.05 6.69 11.05
C SER A 60 9.06 6.68 12.22
N TYR A 61 7.93 7.40 12.12
CA TYR A 61 6.94 7.55 13.21
C TYR A 61 5.52 7.15 12.78
N ASP A 62 4.79 6.52 13.70
CA ASP A 62 3.39 6.10 13.52
C ASP A 62 2.41 7.23 13.92
N PHE A 63 2.83 8.12 14.82
CA PHE A 63 2.04 9.25 15.29
C PHE A 63 2.90 10.50 15.45
N VAL A 64 2.42 11.65 14.96
CA VAL A 64 3.11 12.94 15.11
C VAL A 64 2.13 14.00 15.59
N LEU A 65 2.48 14.70 16.67
CA LEU A 65 1.69 15.77 17.28
C LEU A 65 2.46 17.10 17.22
N SER A 66 1.79 18.18 16.80
CA SER A 66 2.34 19.54 16.90
C SER A 66 1.31 20.59 17.29
N ARG A 67 1.77 21.66 17.95
CA ARG A 67 0.97 22.84 18.32
C ARG A 67 1.49 24.15 17.72
N ASP A 68 2.55 24.09 16.91
CA ASP A 68 3.29 25.29 16.54
C ASP A 68 2.95 25.83 15.15
N LEU A 69 1.88 25.34 14.52
CA LEU A 69 1.49 25.75 13.17
C LEU A 69 1.32 27.28 13.04
N ASP A 70 0.77 27.93 14.06
CA ASP A 70 0.56 29.37 14.16
C ASP A 70 1.78 30.14 14.69
N LYS A 71 2.83 29.44 15.14
CA LYS A 71 4.05 30.03 15.72
C LYS A 71 5.25 30.00 14.77
N VAL A 72 5.24 29.11 13.78
CA VAL A 72 6.34 29.00 12.80
C VAL A 72 6.22 30.04 11.69
N SER A 73 7.37 30.50 11.17
CA SER A 73 7.39 31.50 10.09
C SER A 73 6.85 30.98 8.76
N VAL A 74 6.94 29.67 8.52
CA VAL A 74 6.46 29.04 7.28
C VAL A 74 5.71 27.74 7.62
N PRO A 75 4.39 27.81 7.86
CA PRO A 75 3.57 26.66 8.26
C PRO A 75 3.65 25.48 7.30
N ALA A 76 3.74 25.74 5.99
CA ALA A 76 3.88 24.72 4.95
C ALA A 76 5.07 23.77 5.20
N LEU A 77 6.19 24.29 5.71
CA LEU A 77 7.38 23.48 5.94
C LEU A 77 7.20 22.54 7.12
N LEU A 78 6.53 23.01 8.18
CA LEU A 78 6.21 22.16 9.32
C LEU A 78 5.27 21.02 8.91
N VAL A 79 4.24 21.32 8.11
CA VAL A 79 3.30 20.29 7.63
C VAL A 79 4.01 19.27 6.76
N LEU A 80 4.80 19.71 5.77
CA LEU A 80 5.55 18.80 4.89
C LEU A 80 6.56 17.94 5.66
N GLU A 81 7.18 18.51 6.68
CA GLU A 81 8.13 17.79 7.50
C GLU A 81 7.47 16.73 8.39
N ILE A 82 6.28 17.04 8.92
CA ILE A 82 5.44 16.04 9.59
C ILE A 82 5.03 14.93 8.61
N GLU A 83 4.66 15.26 7.37
CA GLU A 83 4.35 14.27 6.33
C GLU A 83 5.57 13.41 5.97
N ARG A 84 6.80 13.96 5.97
CA ARG A 84 8.02 13.21 5.67
C ARG A 84 8.31 12.13 6.73
N VAL A 85 8.26 12.51 8.01
CA VAL A 85 8.62 11.60 9.12
C VAL A 85 7.51 10.60 9.46
N LEU A 86 6.25 10.89 9.12
CA LEU A 86 5.16 9.94 9.25
C LEU A 86 5.36 8.74 8.32
N LYS A 87 5.08 7.55 8.84
CA LYS A 87 4.90 6.36 8.02
C LYS A 87 3.61 6.45 7.21
N PRO A 88 3.55 5.80 6.03
CA PRO A 88 2.29 5.33 5.42
C PRO A 88 1.27 4.86 6.47
N GLY A 89 0.02 5.34 6.44
CA GLY A 89 -1.03 5.02 7.43
C GLY A 89 -0.85 5.68 8.81
N GLY A 90 0.24 6.43 9.01
CA GLY A 90 0.53 7.14 10.25
C GLY A 90 -0.41 8.33 10.46
N ILE A 91 -0.64 8.68 11.73
CA ILE A 91 -1.55 9.75 12.11
C ILE A 91 -0.77 11.03 12.45
N GLY A 92 -1.09 12.13 11.76
CA GLY A 92 -0.68 13.47 12.13
C GLY A 92 -1.78 14.20 12.87
N ALA A 93 -1.44 14.89 13.96
CA ALA A 93 -2.35 15.75 14.71
C ALA A 93 -1.74 17.14 14.87
N ILE A 94 -2.47 18.16 14.44
CA ILE A 94 -2.06 19.55 14.59
C ILE A 94 -3.12 20.31 15.40
N LEU A 95 -2.67 20.95 16.47
CA LEU A 95 -3.46 21.87 17.27
C LEU A 95 -3.16 23.30 16.81
N ILE A 96 -4.22 24.04 16.49
CA ILE A 96 -4.14 25.41 15.99
C ILE A 96 -4.75 26.35 17.03
N GLY A 97 -4.05 27.44 17.34
CA GLY A 97 -4.56 28.52 18.19
C GLY A 97 -5.78 29.25 17.61
N PRO A 98 -6.45 30.11 18.41
CA PRO A 98 -7.62 30.84 17.97
C PRO A 98 -7.26 31.77 16.81
N THR A 99 -7.85 31.53 15.65
CA THR A 99 -7.90 32.50 14.55
C THR A 99 -9.07 33.42 14.83
N GLY A 100 -8.88 34.74 14.78
CA GLY A 100 -9.87 35.74 15.20
C GLY A 100 -11.15 35.84 14.34
N SER A 101 -11.59 34.75 13.70
CA SER A 101 -12.81 34.67 12.89
C SER A 101 -13.73 33.56 13.39
N ASP A 102 -15.02 33.90 13.54
CA ASP A 102 -16.10 33.07 14.07
C ASP A 102 -16.03 31.56 13.72
N PRO A 103 -16.32 30.67 14.68
CA PRO A 103 -16.19 29.21 14.57
C PRO A 103 -17.35 28.54 13.80
N THR A 104 -17.97 29.24 12.85
CA THR A 104 -19.26 28.80 12.28
C THR A 104 -19.15 27.72 11.20
N SER A 105 -17.94 27.24 10.86
CA SER A 105 -17.78 26.11 9.94
C SER A 105 -16.51 25.29 10.17
N LEU A 106 -16.68 23.99 10.50
CA LEU A 106 -15.60 22.99 10.59
C LEU A 106 -14.69 22.96 9.35
N ILE A 107 -15.26 23.25 8.17
CA ILE A 107 -14.52 23.31 6.90
C ILE A 107 -13.48 24.43 6.93
N ARG A 108 -13.85 25.60 7.48
CA ARG A 108 -12.95 26.75 7.60
C ARG A 108 -11.85 26.49 8.62
N SER A 109 -12.16 25.75 9.69
CA SER A 109 -11.21 25.41 10.76
C SER A 109 -10.12 24.44 10.31
N ALA A 110 -10.42 23.55 9.36
CA ALA A 110 -9.42 22.60 8.83
C ALA A 110 -8.51 23.19 7.73
N THR A 111 -8.96 24.26 7.08
CA THR A 111 -8.31 24.86 5.90
C THR A 111 -6.81 25.15 6.10
N PRO A 112 -6.34 25.72 7.24
CA PRO A 112 -4.93 26.04 7.44
C PRO A 112 -3.99 24.83 7.36
N VAL A 113 -4.49 23.63 7.63
CA VAL A 113 -3.72 22.38 7.51
C VAL A 113 -4.05 21.69 6.20
N SER A 114 -5.33 21.55 5.85
CA SER A 114 -5.75 20.77 4.69
C SER A 114 -5.21 21.30 3.37
N SER A 115 -5.00 22.62 3.23
CA SER A 115 -4.42 23.21 2.02
C SER A 115 -2.91 22.99 1.89
N LEU A 116 -2.24 22.55 2.97
CA LEU A 116 -0.79 22.34 3.02
C LEU A 116 -0.39 20.88 2.87
N LEU A 117 -1.32 19.95 3.14
CA LEU A 117 -1.09 18.50 2.98
C LEU A 117 -0.91 18.14 1.51
N LYS A 118 0.15 17.38 1.21
CA LYS A 118 0.40 16.83 -0.14
C LYS A 118 0.18 15.33 -0.19
N ALA A 119 0.59 14.62 0.85
CA ALA A 119 0.60 13.16 0.93
C ALA A 119 -0.40 12.60 1.94
N SER A 120 -1.26 13.44 2.53
CA SER A 120 -2.17 13.04 3.61
C SER A 120 -3.60 13.51 3.36
N ILE A 121 -4.56 12.93 4.09
CA ILE A 121 -5.97 13.34 4.09
C ILE A 121 -6.44 13.68 5.49
N VAL A 122 -7.26 14.72 5.63
CA VAL A 122 -7.91 15.05 6.91
C VAL A 122 -8.98 14.00 7.21
N VAL A 123 -8.88 13.36 8.37
CA VAL A 123 -9.77 12.27 8.80
C VAL A 123 -10.66 12.69 9.98
N TYR A 124 -10.25 13.72 10.72
CA TYR A 124 -11.02 14.23 11.86
C TYR A 124 -10.68 15.70 12.14
N VAL A 125 -11.70 16.47 12.51
CA VAL A 125 -11.59 17.88 12.91
C VAL A 125 -12.48 18.08 14.11
N ASP A 126 -11.96 18.71 15.15
CA ASP A 126 -12.67 18.96 16.40
C ASP A 126 -12.22 20.25 17.07
N HIS A 127 -13.04 20.76 17.98
CA HIS A 127 -12.76 21.97 18.73
C HIS A 127 -12.52 21.62 20.21
N LEU A 128 -11.30 21.90 20.68
CA LEU A 128 -10.88 21.67 22.06
C LEU A 128 -10.70 23.04 22.75
N ASN A 129 -11.77 23.54 23.37
CA ASN A 129 -11.85 24.90 23.89
C ASN A 129 -11.57 25.93 22.77
N GLU A 130 -10.54 26.76 22.94
CA GLU A 130 -10.09 27.77 21.96
C GLU A 130 -9.16 27.19 20.86
N LEU A 131 -8.91 25.88 20.87
CA LEU A 131 -8.01 25.23 19.92
C LEU A 131 -8.81 24.42 18.89
N THR A 132 -8.37 24.47 17.64
CA THR A 132 -8.84 23.53 16.61
C THR A 132 -7.86 22.36 16.53
N LEU A 133 -8.37 21.14 16.69
CA LEU A 133 -7.64 19.90 16.41
C LEU A 133 -7.94 19.48 14.97
N VAL A 134 -6.89 19.38 14.16
CA VAL A 134 -6.96 18.77 12.83
C VAL A 134 -6.13 17.49 12.85
N VAL A 135 -6.78 16.36 12.57
CA VAL A 135 -6.14 15.06 12.47
C VAL A 135 -6.17 14.62 11.01
N PHE A 136 -5.02 14.21 10.51
CA PHE A 136 -4.85 13.68 9.17
C PHE A 136 -4.11 12.35 9.21
N GLU A 137 -4.30 11.57 8.17
CA GLU A 137 -3.66 10.28 7.98
C GLU A 137 -2.79 10.35 6.73
N LYS A 138 -1.52 9.94 6.86
CA LYS A 138 -0.61 9.87 5.72
C LYS A 138 -1.05 8.74 4.81
N LYS A 139 -1.24 9.06 3.54
CA LYS A 139 -1.61 8.07 2.52
C LYS A 139 -0.50 7.03 2.41
N LEU A 140 -0.85 5.79 2.13
CA LEU A 140 0.14 4.81 1.73
C LEU A 140 0.90 5.31 0.50
N GLU A 141 2.23 5.28 0.54
CA GLU A 141 3.05 5.69 -0.60
C GLU A 141 2.87 4.76 -1.81
N ASN A 142 2.46 3.51 -1.57
CA ASN A 142 2.13 2.53 -2.59
C ASN A 142 0.63 2.49 -2.94
N VAL A 143 -0.22 3.30 -2.29
CA VAL A 143 -1.52 3.69 -2.86
C VAL A 143 -1.30 5.01 -3.57
N THR A 144 -0.46 4.96 -4.60
CA THR A 144 -0.73 5.77 -5.76
C THR A 144 -2.21 5.58 -6.08
N TYR A 145 -2.98 6.66 -6.14
CA TYR A 145 -4.33 6.53 -6.68
C TYR A 145 -4.12 5.97 -8.07
N PHE A 146 -4.43 4.70 -8.33
CA PHE A 146 -4.19 4.09 -9.63
C PHE A 146 -4.96 4.86 -10.73
N GLU A 147 -5.98 5.64 -10.32
CA GLU A 147 -6.65 6.70 -11.08
C GLU A 147 -5.71 7.75 -11.70
N GLN A 148 -4.51 7.97 -11.14
CA GLN A 148 -3.52 8.93 -11.64
C GLN A 148 -2.81 8.43 -12.90
N TYR A 149 -2.71 7.10 -13.05
CA TYR A 149 -2.13 6.50 -14.23
C TYR A 149 -3.09 6.67 -15.40
N ARG A 150 -2.66 7.44 -16.40
CA ARG A 150 -3.41 7.58 -17.66
C ARG A 150 -3.16 6.34 -18.51
N LEU A 151 -3.93 5.29 -18.23
CA LEU A 151 -3.95 4.10 -19.07
C LEU A 151 -4.45 4.47 -20.49
N PRO A 152 -4.01 3.75 -21.53
CA PRO A 152 -4.52 3.92 -22.89
C PRO A 152 -6.05 3.80 -22.94
N ALA A 153 -6.70 4.58 -23.80
CA ALA A 153 -8.17 4.55 -23.93
C ALA A 153 -8.71 3.19 -24.41
N ASP A 154 -7.83 2.42 -25.05
CA ASP A 154 -7.98 1.13 -25.69
C ASP A 154 -7.47 -0.04 -24.80
N CYS A 155 -7.32 0.20 -23.49
CA CYS A 155 -7.00 -0.81 -22.49
C CYS A 155 -8.07 -1.94 -22.48
N PRO A 156 -7.75 -3.17 -22.92
CA PRO A 156 -8.76 -4.22 -23.15
C PRO A 156 -9.49 -4.65 -21.88
N SER A 157 -8.76 -4.97 -20.81
CA SER A 157 -9.36 -5.43 -19.55
C SER A 157 -10.33 -4.40 -18.96
N MET A 158 -9.91 -3.13 -18.90
CA MET A 158 -10.75 -2.04 -18.36
C MET A 158 -12.01 -1.79 -19.20
N THR A 159 -11.88 -1.91 -20.52
CA THR A 159 -13.03 -1.75 -21.44
C THR A 159 -14.03 -2.88 -21.26
N ASN A 160 -13.55 -4.12 -21.17
CA ASN A 160 -14.37 -5.31 -20.96
C ASN A 160 -15.05 -5.31 -19.59
N ASN A 161 -14.31 -4.91 -18.55
CA ASN A 161 -14.77 -4.96 -17.17
C ASN A 161 -15.77 -3.85 -16.85
N LYS A 162 -15.77 -2.72 -17.57
CA LYS A 162 -16.60 -1.53 -17.29
C LYS A 162 -18.09 -1.84 -17.09
N ALA A 163 -18.66 -2.76 -17.87
CA ALA A 163 -20.07 -3.14 -17.75
C ALA A 163 -20.36 -4.07 -16.55
N ILE A 164 -19.33 -4.78 -16.08
CA ILE A 164 -19.41 -5.86 -15.10
C ILE A 164 -19.00 -5.37 -13.71
N MET A 165 -18.27 -4.25 -13.59
CA MET A 165 -17.85 -3.66 -12.31
C MET A 165 -18.98 -3.43 -11.29
N ASN A 166 -20.24 -3.36 -11.73
CA ASN A 166 -21.39 -3.24 -10.82
C ASN A 166 -21.82 -4.57 -10.18
N HIS A 167 -21.32 -5.71 -10.67
CA HIS A 167 -21.64 -7.06 -10.20
C HIS A 167 -20.58 -7.62 -9.24
N ILE A 168 -19.41 -6.99 -9.15
CA ILE A 168 -18.33 -7.44 -8.28
C ILE A 168 -18.77 -7.38 -6.80
N GLU A 169 -18.35 -8.36 -6.01
CA GLU A 169 -18.74 -8.48 -4.60
C GLU A 169 -18.32 -7.25 -3.78
N PRO A 170 -19.10 -6.83 -2.76
CA PRO A 170 -18.76 -5.66 -1.96
C PRO A 170 -17.45 -5.84 -1.20
N LEU A 171 -16.72 -4.73 -0.97
CA LEU A 171 -15.52 -4.75 -0.16
C LEU A 171 -15.87 -4.86 1.33
N MET A 172 -15.19 -5.78 2.01
CA MET A 172 -15.35 -6.10 3.41
C MET A 172 -14.09 -5.70 4.19
N GLU A 173 -14.28 -5.12 5.38
CA GLU A 173 -13.17 -4.77 6.29
C GLU A 173 -12.69 -5.96 7.13
N VAL A 174 -13.52 -6.99 7.27
CA VAL A 174 -13.24 -8.18 8.10
C VAL A 174 -13.59 -9.43 7.29
N LYS A 175 -12.73 -10.45 7.36
CA LYS A 175 -12.95 -11.77 6.75
C LYS A 175 -14.30 -12.35 7.20
N PRO A 176 -15.27 -12.56 6.29
CA PRO A 176 -16.53 -13.20 6.63
C PRO A 176 -16.36 -14.72 6.83
N MET A 177 -17.23 -15.35 7.63
CA MET A 177 -17.19 -16.79 7.90
C MET A 177 -17.37 -17.65 6.62
N GLU A 178 -18.11 -17.14 5.62
CA GLU A 178 -18.45 -17.85 4.36
C GLU A 178 -18.03 -17.00 3.14
N PHE A 179 -16.75 -16.62 3.07
CA PHE A 179 -16.26 -15.79 1.97
C PHE A 179 -16.29 -16.49 0.61
N GLU A 180 -15.98 -17.79 0.58
CA GLU A 180 -15.72 -18.55 -0.64
C GLU A 180 -16.98 -18.77 -1.50
N GLU A 181 -18.18 -18.68 -0.93
CA GLU A 181 -19.43 -18.95 -1.64
C GLU A 181 -20.01 -17.73 -2.39
N ASN A 182 -19.43 -16.55 -2.24
CA ASN A 182 -20.01 -15.29 -2.74
C ASN A 182 -19.05 -14.45 -3.61
N VAL A 183 -17.99 -15.05 -4.16
CA VAL A 183 -17.07 -14.36 -5.07
C VAL A 183 -17.66 -14.31 -6.47
N ALA A 184 -17.80 -13.12 -7.03
CA ALA A 184 -18.36 -12.92 -8.36
C ALA A 184 -17.27 -13.07 -9.43
N TYR A 185 -16.86 -14.31 -9.73
CA TYR A 185 -15.76 -14.58 -10.66
C TYR A 185 -16.06 -14.07 -12.08
N LEU A 186 -15.07 -13.47 -12.73
CA LEU A 186 -15.25 -12.86 -14.06
C LEU A 186 -15.76 -13.86 -15.15
N PRO A 187 -15.37 -15.15 -15.18
CA PRO A 187 -15.90 -16.12 -16.14
C PRO A 187 -17.41 -16.39 -16.03
N GLU A 188 -18.08 -15.96 -14.95
CA GLU A 188 -19.53 -16.07 -14.82
C GLU A 188 -20.27 -15.02 -15.67
N PHE A 189 -19.59 -13.92 -16.00
CA PHE A 189 -20.16 -12.78 -16.73
C PHE A 189 -19.61 -12.64 -18.14
N VAL A 190 -18.45 -13.24 -18.42
CA VAL A 190 -17.77 -13.19 -19.71
C VAL A 190 -17.64 -14.58 -20.30
N ASN A 191 -17.89 -14.72 -21.61
CA ASN A 191 -17.67 -16.01 -22.28
C ASN A 191 -16.17 -16.27 -22.43
N VAL A 192 -15.62 -17.05 -21.50
CA VAL A 192 -14.22 -17.48 -21.52
C VAL A 192 -14.01 -18.74 -22.35
N SER A 193 -15.06 -19.51 -22.64
CA SER A 193 -14.96 -20.78 -23.36
C SER A 193 -14.47 -20.66 -24.81
N SER A 194 -14.56 -19.47 -25.41
CA SER A 194 -14.02 -19.21 -26.76
C SER A 194 -12.53 -18.84 -26.76
N LYS A 195 -11.92 -18.66 -25.59
CA LYS A 195 -10.52 -18.25 -25.43
C LYS A 195 -9.61 -19.50 -25.45
N GLN A 196 -8.48 -19.42 -26.14
CA GLN A 196 -7.60 -20.57 -26.33
C GLN A 196 -6.42 -20.57 -25.35
N ARG A 197 -5.94 -19.38 -24.98
CA ARG A 197 -4.79 -19.23 -24.09
C ARG A 197 -5.16 -18.53 -22.79
N LEU A 198 -5.37 -19.33 -21.76
CA LEU A 198 -5.67 -18.88 -20.40
C LEU A 198 -4.38 -18.94 -19.59
N VAL A 199 -4.04 -17.86 -18.90
CA VAL A 199 -2.82 -17.76 -18.09
C VAL A 199 -3.21 -17.46 -16.65
N TYR A 200 -2.60 -18.19 -15.72
CA TYR A 200 -2.70 -17.92 -14.29
C TYR A 200 -1.29 -17.67 -13.75
N ILE A 201 -1.09 -16.53 -13.10
CA ILE A 201 0.18 -16.15 -12.48
C ILE A 201 -0.04 -15.91 -10.99
N ASP A 202 0.74 -16.58 -10.14
CA ASP A 202 0.74 -16.41 -8.68
C ASP A 202 2.11 -15.91 -8.24
N ILE A 203 2.17 -14.66 -7.75
CA ILE A 203 3.39 -13.98 -7.34
C ILE A 203 3.50 -14.01 -5.81
N GLY A 204 4.64 -14.45 -5.29
CA GLY A 204 4.87 -14.53 -3.83
C GLY A 204 4.17 -15.75 -3.20
N ALA A 205 3.96 -16.81 -3.98
CA ALA A 205 3.12 -17.93 -3.57
C ALA A 205 3.63 -18.70 -2.33
N SER A 206 4.93 -18.67 -2.04
CA SER A 206 5.53 -19.29 -0.85
C SER A 206 5.02 -18.70 0.47
N GLU A 207 4.65 -17.43 0.49
CA GLU A 207 4.28 -16.72 1.72
C GLU A 207 2.89 -17.13 2.26
N HIS A 208 2.07 -17.78 1.41
CA HIS A 208 0.68 -18.16 1.73
C HIS A 208 0.43 -19.66 1.63
N MET A 209 1.47 -20.44 1.37
CA MET A 209 1.37 -21.89 1.32
C MET A 209 1.79 -22.50 2.66
N ASN A 210 0.78 -22.87 3.45
CA ASN A 210 0.97 -23.91 4.45
C ASN A 210 1.27 -25.22 3.71
N SER A 211 2.33 -25.93 4.12
CA SER A 211 2.83 -27.17 3.47
C SER A 211 1.80 -28.30 3.28
N ASN A 212 0.62 -28.18 3.88
CA ASN A 212 -0.49 -29.13 3.81
C ASN A 212 -1.75 -28.60 3.07
N VAL A 213 -1.78 -27.34 2.62
CA VAL A 213 -2.98 -26.74 2.02
C VAL A 213 -2.89 -26.84 0.50
N SER A 214 -3.80 -27.61 -0.09
CA SER A 214 -4.10 -27.53 -1.52
C SER A 214 -4.32 -26.08 -1.91
N SER A 215 -3.72 -25.60 -3.01
CA SER A 215 -4.13 -24.34 -3.64
C SER A 215 -5.66 -24.35 -3.74
N TRP A 216 -6.30 -23.55 -2.89
CA TRP A 216 -7.76 -23.46 -2.74
C TRP A 216 -8.38 -22.72 -3.94
N PHE A 217 -7.55 -22.02 -4.72
CA PHE A 217 -7.97 -21.22 -5.87
C PHE A 217 -8.73 -22.06 -6.91
N PHE A 218 -8.10 -23.07 -7.52
CA PHE A 218 -8.74 -23.88 -8.57
C PHE A 218 -9.93 -24.74 -8.10
N PRO A 219 -9.95 -25.26 -6.86
CA PRO A 219 -11.16 -25.88 -6.31
C PRO A 219 -12.40 -24.98 -6.29
N SER A 220 -12.24 -23.67 -6.09
CA SER A 220 -13.35 -22.71 -5.98
C SER A 220 -13.61 -21.92 -7.26
N TYR A 221 -12.61 -21.81 -8.14
CA TYR A 221 -12.70 -21.05 -9.38
C TYR A 221 -13.50 -21.79 -10.48
N PRO A 222 -14.33 -21.11 -11.29
CA PRO A 222 -15.29 -21.75 -12.20
C PRO A 222 -14.68 -22.41 -13.45
N LEU A 223 -13.34 -22.44 -13.57
CA LEU A 223 -12.62 -23.05 -14.70
C LEU A 223 -11.59 -24.07 -14.19
N ASP A 224 -11.49 -25.21 -14.90
CA ASP A 224 -10.53 -26.27 -14.56
C ASP A 224 -9.09 -25.77 -14.71
N GLN A 225 -8.23 -26.10 -13.73
CA GLN A 225 -6.80 -25.81 -13.77
C GLN A 225 -6.13 -26.23 -15.10
N LYS A 226 -6.56 -27.34 -15.70
CA LYS A 226 -6.00 -27.85 -16.97
C LYS A 226 -6.21 -26.93 -18.16
N ALA A 227 -7.13 -25.96 -18.06
CA ALA A 227 -7.33 -24.96 -19.07
C ALA A 227 -6.25 -23.87 -19.05
N PHE A 228 -5.48 -23.75 -17.96
CA PHE A 228 -4.52 -22.68 -17.74
C PHE A 228 -3.07 -23.11 -17.95
N ASP A 229 -2.30 -22.21 -18.55
CA ASP A 229 -0.85 -22.14 -18.36
C ASP A 229 -0.57 -21.49 -17.00
N VAL A 230 -0.11 -22.30 -16.04
CA VAL A 230 0.06 -21.90 -14.64
C VAL A 230 1.52 -21.53 -14.37
N TYR A 231 1.74 -20.33 -13.82
CA TYR A 231 3.05 -19.80 -13.43
C TYR A 231 3.07 -19.40 -11.95
N PHE A 232 4.00 -19.95 -11.19
CA PHE A 232 4.32 -19.49 -9.83
C PHE A 232 5.62 -18.73 -9.86
N VAL A 233 5.58 -17.47 -9.43
CA VAL A 233 6.73 -16.57 -9.38
C VAL A 233 7.16 -16.42 -7.93
N ASP A 234 8.41 -16.77 -7.62
CA ASP A 234 8.91 -16.69 -6.25
C ASP A 234 10.44 -16.49 -6.18
N HIS A 235 10.92 -15.93 -5.06
CA HIS A 235 12.35 -15.80 -4.76
C HIS A 235 12.88 -16.99 -3.95
N ASN A 236 12.02 -17.85 -3.40
CA ASN A 236 12.44 -18.97 -2.58
C ASN A 236 12.49 -20.26 -3.41
N ILE A 237 13.68 -20.64 -3.88
CA ILE A 237 13.86 -21.89 -4.66
C ILE A 237 13.52 -23.14 -3.81
N SER A 238 13.54 -23.04 -2.48
CA SER A 238 13.24 -24.20 -1.61
C SER A 238 11.78 -24.67 -1.75
N VAL A 239 10.87 -23.77 -2.14
CA VAL A 239 9.47 -24.14 -2.42
C VAL A 239 9.27 -24.67 -3.84
N MET A 240 10.24 -24.52 -4.75
CA MET A 240 10.12 -24.99 -6.14
C MET A 240 9.71 -26.47 -6.23
N LEU A 241 10.25 -27.33 -5.35
CA LEU A 241 9.96 -28.76 -5.32
C LEU A 241 8.53 -29.08 -4.86
N SER A 242 7.83 -28.18 -4.15
CA SER A 242 6.42 -28.38 -3.81
C SER A 242 5.50 -28.04 -5.00
N TYR A 243 5.90 -27.11 -5.86
CA TYR A 243 5.14 -26.70 -7.05
C TYR A 243 5.34 -27.64 -8.25
N ILE A 244 6.59 -27.98 -8.61
CA ILE A 244 6.91 -28.73 -9.85
C ILE A 244 6.42 -30.19 -9.80
N LYS A 245 6.12 -30.73 -8.60
CA LYS A 245 5.52 -32.08 -8.48
C LYS A 245 4.13 -32.19 -9.12
N ARG A 246 3.48 -31.07 -9.41
CA ARG A 246 2.16 -31.04 -10.03
C ARG A 246 2.32 -30.83 -11.54
N PRO A 247 1.77 -31.70 -12.39
CA PRO A 247 1.86 -31.54 -13.84
C PRO A 247 1.14 -30.25 -14.28
N GLY A 248 1.69 -29.57 -15.28
CA GLY A 248 1.12 -28.34 -15.84
C GLY A 248 1.44 -27.06 -15.06
N ILE A 249 2.43 -27.10 -14.15
CA ILE A 249 2.85 -25.94 -13.35
C ILE A 249 4.28 -25.52 -13.73
N ASN A 250 4.47 -24.23 -14.02
CA ASN A 250 5.76 -23.63 -14.29
C ASN A 250 6.22 -22.78 -13.09
N PHE A 251 7.46 -22.93 -12.66
CA PHE A 251 8.05 -22.10 -11.62
C PHE A 251 9.00 -21.08 -12.25
N VAL A 252 8.86 -19.82 -11.86
CA VAL A 252 9.64 -18.68 -12.34
C VAL A 252 10.37 -18.08 -11.15
N TYR A 253 11.70 -18.13 -11.21
CA TYR A 253 12.52 -17.57 -10.15
C TYR A 253 12.68 -16.06 -10.34
N TYR A 254 12.23 -15.27 -9.37
CA TYR A 254 12.39 -13.82 -9.38
C TYR A 254 12.97 -13.32 -8.04
N PRO A 255 14.29 -13.10 -7.97
CA PRO A 255 14.95 -12.61 -6.75
C PRO A 255 14.40 -11.28 -6.23
N GLY A 256 13.82 -10.46 -7.11
CA GLY A 256 13.28 -9.15 -6.76
C GLY A 256 12.15 -9.18 -5.74
N LEU A 257 11.51 -10.35 -5.52
CA LEU A 257 10.49 -10.55 -4.48
C LEU A 257 11.07 -10.70 -3.07
N ALA A 258 12.39 -10.87 -2.91
CA ALA A 258 12.96 -10.94 -1.58
C ALA A 258 12.89 -9.55 -0.92
N GLU A 259 12.09 -9.39 0.14
CA GLU A 259 12.06 -8.16 0.93
C GLU A 259 13.49 -7.79 1.38
N ASN A 260 13.98 -6.64 0.92
CA ASN A 260 15.35 -6.18 1.19
C ASN A 260 15.57 -5.91 2.70
N ARG A 261 16.00 -6.91 3.47
CA ARG A 261 16.76 -6.71 4.72
C ARG A 261 18.28 -6.59 4.47
N ALA A 262 18.67 -5.93 3.38
CA ALA A 262 20.07 -5.66 3.10
C ALA A 262 20.26 -4.19 2.69
N THR A 263 20.64 -3.40 3.69
CA THR A 263 21.46 -2.19 3.54
C THR A 263 22.50 -2.34 2.44
N SER A 264 22.65 -1.28 1.64
CA SER A 264 23.82 -0.99 0.82
C SER A 264 25.12 -1.51 1.45
N SER A 265 25.65 -2.62 0.93
CA SER A 265 27.06 -2.95 1.09
C SER A 265 27.69 -3.02 -0.29
N SER A 266 28.27 -1.89 -0.69
CA SER A 266 29.36 -1.86 -1.63
C SER A 266 30.45 -2.83 -1.13
N THR A 267 30.50 -4.02 -1.72
CA THR A 267 31.66 -4.89 -1.57
C THR A 267 32.07 -5.38 -2.95
N ASN A 268 33.21 -4.85 -3.39
CA ASN A 268 33.93 -5.23 -4.60
C ASN A 268 33.95 -6.74 -4.79
N ARG A 269 33.52 -7.21 -5.96
CA ARG A 269 33.89 -8.52 -6.47
C ARG A 269 34.55 -8.35 -7.83
N ASP A 270 35.87 -8.27 -7.80
CA ASP A 270 36.72 -8.57 -8.95
C ASP A 270 36.71 -10.08 -9.22
N SER A 271 36.64 -10.42 -10.52
CA SER A 271 37.00 -11.69 -11.19
C SER A 271 35.87 -12.71 -11.46
N ASP A 272 35.29 -12.66 -12.67
CA ASP A 272 35.46 -13.70 -13.72
C ASP A 272 34.97 -13.14 -15.10
N PRO A 273 35.81 -13.03 -16.15
CA PRO A 273 35.43 -12.34 -17.40
C PRO A 273 34.87 -13.28 -18.49
N PHE A 274 34.06 -14.28 -18.13
CA PHE A 274 33.37 -15.11 -19.12
C PHE A 274 31.96 -15.46 -18.63
N LEU A 275 30.97 -15.17 -19.49
CA LEU A 275 29.51 -15.24 -19.31
C LEU A 275 28.87 -13.88 -18.98
N GLU A 276 28.72 -13.04 -20.00
CA GLU A 276 27.54 -12.18 -20.09
C GLU A 276 26.33 -13.11 -20.22
N ASP A 277 25.81 -13.57 -19.08
CA ASP A 277 24.50 -14.21 -19.03
C ASP A 277 23.50 -13.11 -19.41
N GLU A 278 22.77 -13.28 -20.51
CA GLU A 278 21.60 -12.47 -20.81
C GLU A 278 20.62 -12.70 -19.65
N GLY A 279 20.74 -11.88 -18.60
CA GLY A 279 20.00 -12.07 -17.37
C GLY A 279 18.51 -12.15 -17.64
N PHE A 280 17.82 -13.04 -16.92
CA PHE A 280 16.37 -13.17 -17.01
C PHE A 280 15.69 -11.82 -16.71
N ASP A 281 15.16 -11.18 -17.75
CA ASP A 281 14.38 -9.96 -17.63
C ASP A 281 12.93 -10.33 -17.29
N PHE A 282 12.61 -10.23 -16.00
CA PHE A 282 11.28 -10.51 -15.47
C PHE A 282 10.20 -9.63 -16.09
N GLN A 283 10.48 -8.35 -16.36
CA GLN A 283 9.49 -7.44 -16.92
C GLN A 283 9.17 -7.83 -18.37
N LEU A 284 10.20 -8.16 -19.15
CA LEU A 284 10.02 -8.64 -20.51
C LEU A 284 9.26 -9.97 -20.55
N TRP A 285 9.66 -10.93 -19.70
CA TRP A 285 8.96 -12.21 -19.58
C TRP A 285 7.49 -12.03 -19.19
N PHE A 286 7.21 -11.21 -18.18
CA PHE A 286 5.85 -10.99 -17.68
C PHE A 286 4.99 -10.37 -18.78
N LYS A 287 5.51 -9.33 -19.45
CA LYS A 287 4.85 -8.67 -20.57
C LYS A 287 4.52 -9.65 -21.69
N ASP A 288 5.49 -10.42 -22.17
CA ASP A 288 5.27 -11.39 -23.25
C ASP A 288 4.31 -12.51 -22.83
N THR A 289 4.31 -12.88 -21.56
CA THR A 289 3.39 -13.91 -21.05
C THR A 289 1.94 -13.42 -21.08
N VAL A 290 1.67 -12.19 -20.63
CA VAL A 290 0.29 -11.66 -20.54
C VAL A 290 -0.22 -11.06 -21.85
N GLN A 291 0.64 -10.43 -22.66
CA GLN A 291 0.22 -9.73 -23.88
C GLN A 291 -0.34 -10.68 -24.94
N TYR A 292 0.14 -11.92 -25.00
CA TYR A 292 -0.30 -12.93 -25.95
C TYR A 292 -1.33 -13.90 -25.37
N ALA A 293 -1.78 -13.68 -24.14
CA ALA A 293 -2.83 -14.47 -23.52
C ALA A 293 -4.20 -13.90 -23.91
N ASP A 294 -5.18 -14.78 -24.01
CA ASP A 294 -6.56 -14.38 -24.25
C ASP A 294 -7.24 -13.99 -22.93
N TYR A 295 -6.85 -14.61 -21.81
CA TYR A 295 -7.40 -14.35 -20.49
C TYR A 295 -6.32 -14.53 -19.41
N VAL A 296 -6.16 -13.55 -18.54
CA VAL A 296 -5.12 -13.56 -17.49
C VAL A 296 -5.73 -13.36 -16.12
N VAL A 297 -5.45 -14.33 -15.24
CA VAL A 297 -5.64 -14.18 -13.80
C VAL A 297 -4.31 -13.91 -13.14
N LEU A 298 -4.24 -12.84 -12.37
CA LEU A 298 -3.08 -12.53 -11.53
C LEU A 298 -3.46 -12.64 -10.06
N LYS A 299 -2.65 -13.35 -9.29
CA LYS A 299 -2.78 -13.45 -7.84
C LYS A 299 -1.47 -13.02 -7.20
N MET A 300 -1.54 -12.18 -6.17
CA MET A 300 -0.38 -11.72 -5.42
C MET A 300 -0.77 -11.21 -4.03
N ASN A 301 0.23 -10.93 -3.20
CA ASN A 301 0.03 -10.21 -1.95
C ASN A 301 0.00 -8.70 -2.15
N ALA A 302 -0.49 -8.00 -1.14
CA ALA A 302 -0.33 -6.57 -0.99
C ALA A 302 0.88 -6.25 -0.07
N GLY A 303 1.99 -6.96 -0.26
CA GLY A 303 3.28 -6.62 0.35
C GLY A 303 3.91 -5.41 -0.34
N ASP A 304 4.91 -4.80 0.29
CA ASP A 304 5.55 -3.59 -0.25
C ASP A 304 6.16 -3.84 -1.64
N VAL A 305 6.75 -5.03 -1.84
CA VAL A 305 7.40 -5.42 -3.11
C VAL A 305 6.38 -5.72 -4.20
N GLU A 306 5.33 -6.48 -3.89
CA GLU A 306 4.25 -6.79 -4.84
C GLU A 306 3.46 -5.54 -5.23
N LEU A 307 3.22 -4.62 -4.29
CA LEU A 307 2.57 -3.35 -4.61
C LEU A 307 3.45 -2.44 -5.48
N GLN A 308 4.77 -2.50 -5.32
CA GLN A 308 5.69 -1.84 -6.25
C GLN A 308 5.58 -2.45 -7.64
N LEU A 309 5.56 -3.79 -7.74
CA LEU A 309 5.36 -4.46 -9.03
C LEU A 309 4.01 -4.07 -9.65
N LEU A 310 2.93 -4.03 -8.87
CA LEU A 310 1.62 -3.60 -9.36
C LEU A 310 1.66 -2.16 -9.88
N SER A 311 2.38 -1.26 -9.21
CA SER A 311 2.60 0.12 -9.68
C SER A 311 3.34 0.15 -11.02
N ASP A 312 4.40 -0.64 -11.18
CA ASP A 312 5.14 -0.77 -12.44
C ASP A 312 4.26 -1.30 -13.58
N LEU A 313 3.31 -2.21 -13.30
CA LEU A 313 2.34 -2.70 -14.28
C LEU A 313 1.37 -1.62 -14.75
N PHE A 314 0.98 -0.69 -13.88
CA PHE A 314 0.18 0.47 -14.26
C PHE A 314 1.00 1.48 -15.07
N GLU A 315 2.23 1.76 -14.67
CA GLU A 315 3.12 2.70 -15.36
C GLU A 315 3.47 2.24 -16.77
N SER A 316 3.74 0.96 -16.94
CA SER A 316 4.03 0.33 -18.23
C SER A 316 2.79 0.09 -19.10
N GLY A 317 1.58 0.16 -18.51
CA GLY A 317 0.32 -0.19 -19.15
C GLY A 317 0.08 -1.69 -19.32
N ILE A 318 0.96 -2.55 -18.78
CA ILE A 318 0.81 -4.01 -18.82
C ILE A 318 -0.45 -4.47 -18.07
N ILE A 319 -0.90 -3.71 -17.07
CA ILE A 319 -2.15 -3.96 -16.35
C ILE A 319 -3.38 -4.13 -17.28
N CYS A 320 -3.32 -3.58 -18.48
CA CYS A 320 -4.36 -3.71 -19.50
C CYS A 320 -4.56 -5.14 -20.05
N PHE A 321 -3.58 -6.02 -19.83
CA PHE A 321 -3.63 -7.43 -20.23
C PHE A 321 -4.02 -8.36 -19.08
N ILE A 322 -4.30 -7.81 -17.89
CA ILE A 322 -4.75 -8.57 -16.73
C ILE A 322 -6.27 -8.41 -16.62
N ASP A 323 -7.01 -9.50 -16.80
CA ASP A 323 -8.48 -9.48 -16.77
C ASP A 323 -9.01 -9.50 -15.34
N GLU A 324 -8.43 -10.33 -14.47
CA GLU A 324 -8.90 -10.57 -13.10
C GLU A 324 -7.71 -10.62 -12.12
N LEU A 325 -7.84 -9.89 -11.01
CA LEU A 325 -6.79 -9.72 -10.00
C LEU A 325 -7.26 -10.20 -8.63
N PHE A 326 -6.47 -11.03 -7.96
CA PHE A 326 -6.69 -11.45 -6.58
C PHE A 326 -5.57 -10.90 -5.70
N LEU A 327 -5.91 -10.02 -4.76
CA LEU A 327 -4.94 -9.47 -3.82
C LEU A 327 -5.23 -9.98 -2.41
N HIS A 328 -4.19 -10.48 -1.75
CA HIS A 328 -4.25 -10.78 -0.32
C HIS A 328 -3.53 -9.71 0.48
N CYS A 329 -4.28 -9.08 1.38
CA CYS A 329 -3.70 -8.23 2.40
C CYS A 329 -3.45 -9.03 3.65
N SER A 330 -2.17 -9.14 4.01
CA SER A 330 -1.76 -9.72 5.28
C SER A 330 -2.21 -8.80 6.42
N ASP A 331 -3.12 -9.27 7.26
CA ASP A 331 -3.46 -8.60 8.53
C ASP A 331 -2.29 -8.65 9.54
N ARG A 332 -1.09 -9.09 9.16
CA ARG A 332 0.03 -9.31 10.08
C ARG A 332 1.35 -9.00 9.40
N THR A 333 2.02 -7.95 9.86
CA THR A 333 3.49 -7.94 9.85
C THR A 333 3.99 -8.89 10.94
N GLU A 334 5.18 -9.50 10.75
CA GLU A 334 5.82 -10.45 11.68
C GLU A 334 5.99 -9.93 13.13
N SER A 335 5.73 -8.64 13.37
CA SER A 335 5.70 -7.98 14.68
C SER A 335 4.37 -8.12 15.44
N GLY A 336 3.40 -8.90 14.93
CA GLY A 336 2.08 -9.02 15.56
C GLY A 336 1.23 -7.74 15.42
N GLN A 337 1.59 -6.87 14.49
CA GLN A 337 0.81 -5.67 14.18
C GLN A 337 -0.23 -6.00 13.11
N ALA A 338 -1.49 -5.79 13.47
CA ALA A 338 -2.56 -5.67 12.52
C ALA A 338 -2.34 -4.41 11.68
N VAL A 339 -1.98 -4.58 10.41
CA VAL A 339 -2.27 -3.54 9.41
C VAL A 339 -3.78 -3.34 9.49
N LYS A 340 -4.19 -2.14 9.92
CA LYS A 340 -5.60 -1.83 10.14
C LYS A 340 -6.35 -2.08 8.84
N GLY A 341 -7.41 -2.89 8.89
CA GLY A 341 -8.27 -3.22 7.74
C GLY A 341 -8.88 -2.03 6.97
N GLY A 342 -8.70 -0.79 7.42
CA GLY A 342 -9.07 0.42 6.66
C GLY A 342 -8.13 0.74 5.48
N ASP A 343 -6.88 0.28 5.53
CA ASP A 343 -5.84 0.66 4.57
C ASP A 343 -5.95 -0.14 3.26
N CYS A 344 -6.10 -1.45 3.39
CA CYS A 344 -6.28 -2.36 2.27
C CYS A 344 -7.63 -2.15 1.53
N VAL A 345 -8.70 -1.82 2.25
CA VAL A 345 -9.99 -1.50 1.63
C VAL A 345 -9.88 -0.25 0.74
N SER A 346 -9.03 0.71 1.10
CA SER A 346 -8.77 1.90 0.28
C SER A 346 -8.04 1.54 -1.03
N LEU A 347 -7.07 0.63 -0.96
CA LEU A 347 -6.36 0.07 -2.11
C LEU A 347 -7.34 -0.59 -3.10
N PHE A 348 -8.20 -1.49 -2.61
CA PHE A 348 -9.20 -2.13 -3.46
C PHE A 348 -10.16 -1.12 -4.10
N LYS A 349 -10.60 -0.09 -3.35
CA LYS A 349 -11.44 0.99 -3.91
C LYS A 349 -10.73 1.72 -5.04
N SER A 350 -9.44 2.02 -4.88
CA SER A 350 -8.60 2.70 -5.88
C SER A 350 -8.50 1.86 -7.17
N LEU A 351 -8.17 0.57 -7.04
CA LEU A 351 -8.07 -0.36 -8.17
C LEU A 351 -9.39 -0.53 -8.92
N ARG A 352 -10.51 -0.71 -8.19
CA ARG A 352 -11.84 -0.83 -8.82
C ARG A 352 -12.28 0.45 -9.53
N ARG A 353 -11.92 1.63 -9.01
CA ARG A 353 -12.19 2.91 -9.71
C ARG A 353 -11.34 3.08 -10.95
N ALA A 354 -10.11 2.56 -10.95
CA ALA A 354 -9.28 2.48 -12.15
C ALA A 354 -9.81 1.49 -13.19
N GLY A 355 -10.79 0.65 -12.83
CA GLY A 355 -11.45 -0.32 -13.71
C GLY A 355 -10.94 -1.76 -13.57
N VAL A 356 -10.02 -2.02 -12.63
CA VAL A 356 -9.49 -3.37 -12.40
C VAL A 356 -10.57 -4.23 -11.73
N TYR A 357 -10.81 -5.42 -12.27
CA TYR A 357 -11.68 -6.42 -11.66
C TYR A 357 -10.90 -7.16 -10.57
N VAL A 358 -10.89 -6.57 -9.37
CA VAL A 358 -10.06 -7.03 -8.23
C VAL A 358 -10.91 -7.61 -7.09
N HIS A 359 -10.50 -8.80 -6.64
CA HIS A 359 -11.08 -9.54 -5.53
C HIS A 359 -10.21 -9.47 -4.27
N GLN A 360 -10.87 -9.45 -3.12
CA GLN A 360 -10.21 -9.62 -1.84
C GLN A 360 -9.90 -11.11 -1.63
N TRP A 361 -8.65 -11.46 -1.36
CA TRP A 361 -8.29 -12.80 -0.94
C TRP A 361 -7.87 -12.77 0.52
N TRP A 362 -8.43 -13.67 1.35
CA TRP A 362 -8.26 -13.67 2.81
C TRP A 362 -7.38 -14.80 3.35
N GLY A 363 -6.66 -15.52 2.48
CA GLY A 363 -5.82 -16.66 2.88
C GLY A 363 -6.64 -17.84 3.42
N ALA A 364 -5.97 -18.99 3.61
CA ALA A 364 -6.53 -20.15 4.29
C ALA A 364 -6.12 -20.16 5.77
#